data_AF-A0A961IB04-F1
#
_entry.id   AF-A0A961IB04-F1
#
_cell.length_a   1.000
_cell.length_b   1.000
_cell.length_c   1.000
_cell.angle_alpha   90.00
_cell.angle_beta   90.00
_cell.angle_gamma   90.00
#
_symmetry.space_group_name_H-M   'P 1'
#
loop_
_entity.id
_entity.type
_entity.pdbx_description
1 polymer ?
#
loop_
_entity_poly.entity_id
_entity_poly.type
_entity_poly.pdbx_seq_one_letter_code
_entity_poly.pdbx_strand_id
1 'polypeptide(L)'
;LVVPELFARISERGPVSEREMFSVFNMGTGMVIVLPADQAAMFCETVNPLLRDHPVLLIDDPAPEARVIGRIVPRSNDAVEIV
;
A
#
# COMPACT_ATOMS: atom_id res chain seq x y z
N LEU A 1 1.78 -7.13 -0.95
CA LEU A 1 0.75 -6.14 -1.39
C LEU A 1 0.35 -6.45 -2.81
N VAL A 2 -0.90 -6.17 -3.22
CA VAL A 2 -1.29 -6.30 -4.62
C VAL A 2 -1.05 -4.94 -5.27
N VAL A 3 -0.13 -4.88 -6.24
CA VAL A 3 0.10 -3.67 -7.03
C VAL A 3 -0.94 -3.68 -8.17
N PRO A 4 -1.76 -2.63 -8.32
CA PRO A 4 -2.72 -2.53 -9.42
C PRO A 4 -2.04 -2.66 -10.79
N GLU A 5 -2.67 -3.37 -11.74
CA GLU A 5 -2.14 -3.62 -13.09
C GLU A 5 -1.80 -2.33 -13.85
N LEU A 6 -2.48 -1.22 -13.53
CA LEU A 6 -2.19 0.10 -14.06
C LEU A 6 -0.71 0.47 -13.92
N PHE A 7 -0.08 0.19 -12.78
CA PHE A 7 1.33 0.53 -12.55
C PHE A 7 2.27 -0.34 -13.37
N ALA A 8 1.94 -1.61 -13.61
CA ALA A 8 2.69 -2.46 -14.53
C ALA A 8 2.65 -1.88 -15.96
N ARG A 9 1.47 -1.47 -16.43
CA ARG A 9 1.30 -0.84 -17.76
C ARG A 9 2.05 0.49 -17.89
N ILE A 10 2.12 1.28 -16.82
CA ILE A 10 2.91 2.52 -16.79
C ILE A 10 4.40 2.19 -16.93
N SER A 11 4.90 1.23 -16.14
CA SER A 11 6.31 0.85 -16.16
C SER A 11 6.74 0.21 -17.49
N GLU A 12 5.88 -0.57 -18.14
CA GLU A 12 6.17 -1.20 -19.43
C GLU A 12 6.24 -0.20 -20.59
N ARG A 13 5.43 0.87 -20.54
CA ARG A 13 5.31 1.84 -21.64
C ARG A 13 6.19 3.07 -21.46
N GLY A 14 6.52 3.42 -20.22
CA GLY A 14 7.30 4.60 -19.88
C GLY A 14 8.78 4.28 -19.64
N PRO A 15 9.69 5.26 -19.80
CA PRO A 15 11.10 5.11 -19.45
C PRO A 15 11.33 5.30 -17.94
N VAL A 16 10.55 4.60 -17.11
CA VAL A 16 10.61 4.72 -15.63
C VAL A 16 11.21 3.46 -15.03
N SER A 17 12.19 3.64 -14.14
CA SER A 17 12.79 2.53 -13.41
C SER A 17 11.87 2.04 -12.28
N GLU A 18 12.04 0.80 -11.82
CA GLU A 18 11.29 0.29 -10.65
C GLU A 18 11.47 1.18 -9.41
N ARG A 19 12.69 1.67 -9.15
CA ARG A 19 12.95 2.60 -8.04
C ARG A 19 12.15 3.90 -8.17
N GLU A 20 12.04 4.42 -9.38
CA GLU A 20 11.27 5.62 -9.69
C GLU A 20 9.77 5.37 -9.53
N MET A 21 9.30 4.17 -9.90
CA MET A 21 7.91 3.77 -9.68
C MET A 21 7.49 3.92 -8.21
N PHE A 22 8.33 3.45 -7.28
CA PHE A 22 8.09 3.61 -5.83
C PHE A 22 8.31 5.03 -5.29
N SER A 23 9.02 5.89 -6.03
CA SER A 23 9.29 7.27 -5.60
C SER A 23 8.21 8.25 -6.08
N VAL A 24 7.56 7.94 -7.20
CA VAL A 24 6.60 8.83 -7.88
C VAL A 24 5.16 8.36 -7.68
N PHE A 25 4.93 7.04 -7.67
CA PHE A 25 3.59 6.47 -7.56
C PHE A 25 3.41 5.79 -6.20
N ASN A 26 2.15 5.71 -5.77
CA ASN A 26 1.79 5.07 -4.50
C ASN A 26 1.87 3.53 -4.55
N MET A 27 1.99 2.95 -5.76
CA MET A 27 2.09 1.51 -5.99
C MET A 27 0.96 0.70 -5.33
N GLY A 28 -0.24 1.30 -5.21
CA GLY A 28 -1.41 0.68 -4.57
C GLY A 28 -1.57 0.98 -3.07
N THR A 29 -0.67 1.75 -2.45
CA THR A 29 -0.75 2.14 -1.03
C THR A 29 -0.95 3.64 -0.89
N GLY A 30 -2.20 4.09 -0.81
CA GLY A 30 -2.53 5.52 -0.71
C GLY A 30 -2.35 6.14 0.69
N MET A 31 -2.34 5.31 1.73
CA MET A 31 -2.23 5.77 3.12
C MET A 31 -1.45 4.76 3.96
N VAL A 32 -0.63 5.27 4.88
CA VAL A 32 0.11 4.47 5.87
C VAL A 32 -0.22 5.01 7.26
N ILE A 33 -0.57 4.11 8.17
CA ILE A 33 -0.88 4.43 9.56
C ILE A 33 0.13 3.67 10.44
N VAL A 34 0.68 4.38 11.42
CA VAL A 34 1.63 3.82 12.40
C VAL A 34 0.89 3.61 13.71
N LEU A 35 1.03 2.41 14.28
CA LEU A 35 0.32 1.99 15.48
C LEU A 35 1.14 0.92 16.23
N PRO A 36 0.86 0.67 17.53
CA PRO A 36 1.47 -0.41 18.28
C PRO A 36 1.25 -1.78 17.61
N ALA A 37 2.27 -2.64 17.59
CA ALA A 37 2.23 -3.89 16.81
C ALA A 37 1.06 -4.82 17.20
N ASP A 38 0.67 -4.81 18.47
CA ASP A 38 -0.44 -5.57 19.04
C ASP A 38 -1.82 -5.06 18.62
N GLN A 39 -1.92 -3.84 18.07
CA GLN A 39 -3.18 -3.26 17.59
C GLN A 39 -3.39 -3.43 16.08
N ALA A 40 -2.39 -3.92 15.34
CA ALA A 40 -2.39 -3.93 13.87
C ALA A 40 -3.47 -4.82 13.26
N ALA A 41 -3.61 -6.03 13.80
CA ALA A 41 -4.62 -6.98 13.32
C ALA A 41 -6.04 -6.45 13.59
N MET A 42 -6.30 -6.03 14.83
CA MET A 42 -7.60 -5.47 15.24
C MET A 42 -7.99 -4.25 14.41
N PHE A 43 -7.03 -3.36 14.12
CA PHE A 43 -7.28 -2.19 13.28
C PHE A 43 -7.75 -2.59 11.88
N CYS A 44 -7.05 -3.53 11.24
CA CYS A 44 -7.42 -4.01 9.90
C CYS A 44 -8.81 -4.66 9.90
N GLU A 45 -9.11 -5.51 10.89
CA GLU A 45 -10.42 -6.14 11.05
C GLU A 45 -11.56 -5.12 11.21
N THR A 46 -11.29 -4.02 11.93
CA THR A 46 -12.28 -2.96 12.19
C THR A 46 -12.52 -2.09 10.96
N VAL A 47 -11.47 -1.74 10.22
CA VAL A 47 -11.52 -0.76 9.13
C VAL A 47 -11.91 -1.37 7.80
N ASN A 48 -11.55 -2.62 7.53
CA ASN A 48 -11.83 -3.27 6.24
C ASN A 48 -13.32 -3.39 5.86
N PRO A 49 -14.28 -3.58 6.79
CA PRO A 49 -15.70 -3.47 6.47
C PRO A 49 -16.08 -2.05 6.02
N LEU A 50 -15.62 -1.03 6.74
CA LEU A 50 -15.91 0.38 6.43
C LEU A 50 -15.33 0.82 5.08
N LEU A 51 -14.15 0.29 4.72
CA LEU A 51 -13.52 0.54 3.43
C LEU A 51 -14.29 -0.10 2.27
N ARG A 52 -14.83 -1.31 2.47
CA ARG A 52 -15.61 -2.02 1.45
C ARG A 52 -16.95 -1.37 1.14
N ASP A 53 -17.56 -0.73 2.14
CA ASP A 53 -18.83 -0.02 1.99
C ASP A 53 -18.68 1.41 1.41
N HIS A 54 -17.45 1.81 1.05
CA HIS A 54 -17.17 3.17 0.59
C HIS A 54 -17.75 3.45 -0.81
N PRO A 55 -18.53 4.53 -1.01
CA PRO A 55 -19.27 4.80 -2.25
C PRO A 55 -18.42 5.25 -3.44
N VAL A 56 -17.10 5.41 -3.26
CA VAL A 56 -16.17 5.85 -4.31
C VAL A 56 -15.26 4.68 -4.69
N LEU A 57 -15.84 3.69 -5.35
CA LEU A 57 -15.08 2.72 -6.12
C LEU A 57 -15.14 3.16 -7.59
N LEU A 58 -13.97 3.45 -8.18
CA LEU A 58 -13.88 3.57 -9.62
C LEU A 58 -14.27 2.22 -10.24
N ILE A 59 -15.03 2.25 -11.32
CA ILE A 59 -15.49 1.06 -12.03
C ILE A 59 -14.24 0.20 -12.35
N ASP A 60 -14.24 -1.05 -11.89
CA ASP A 60 -13.18 -2.06 -12.05
C ASP A 60 -11.95 -2.01 -11.10
N ASP A 61 -11.93 -1.13 -10.09
CA ASP A 61 -10.85 -1.13 -9.07
C ASP A 61 -11.24 -2.07 -7.90
N PRO A 62 -10.37 -2.99 -7.45
CA PRO A 62 -10.61 -3.75 -6.22
C PRO A 62 -10.94 -2.82 -5.04
N ALA A 63 -11.89 -3.26 -4.21
CA ALA A 63 -12.25 -2.51 -3.00
C ALA A 63 -11.01 -2.25 -2.12
N PRO A 64 -10.87 -1.06 -1.54
CA PRO A 64 -9.71 -0.73 -0.73
C PRO A 64 -9.63 -1.66 0.50
N GLU A 65 -8.41 -2.06 0.83
CA GLU A 65 -8.13 -2.96 1.94
C GLU A 65 -6.95 -2.40 2.76
N ALA A 66 -7.13 -2.31 4.07
CA ALA A 66 -6.07 -2.07 5.03
C ALA A 66 -5.34 -3.39 5.35
N ARG A 67 -4.00 -3.33 5.34
CA ARG A 67 -3.10 -4.44 5.65
C ARG A 67 -1.90 -3.96 6.45
N VAL A 68 -1.27 -4.88 7.18
CA VAL A 68 0.07 -4.66 7.74
C VAL A 68 1.08 -4.71 6.60
N ILE A 69 1.76 -3.58 6.34
CA ILE A 69 2.68 -3.43 5.20
C ILE A 69 4.16 -3.38 5.61
N GLY A 70 4.45 -3.43 6.91
CA GLY A 70 5.80 -3.34 7.43
C GLY A 70 5.83 -3.01 8.93
N ARG A 71 7.03 -2.69 9.40
CA ARG A 71 7.30 -2.31 10.80
C ARG A 71 8.29 -1.16 10.86
N ILE A 72 8.20 -0.35 11.91
CA ILE A 72 9.23 0.64 12.21
C ILE A 72 10.39 -0.08 12.89
N VAL A 73 11.59 0.12 12.37
CA VAL A 73 12.84 -0.38 12.96
C VAL A 73 13.73 0.81 13.35
N PRO A 74 14.53 0.69 14.42
CA PRO A 74 15.59 1.66 14.69
C PRO A 74 16.50 1.78 13.46
N ARG A 75 16.88 3.00 13.11
CA ARG A 75 17.73 3.24 11.94
C ARG A 75 19.13 2.69 12.20
N SER A 76 19.47 1.54 11.62
CA SER A 76 20.81 0.94 11.72
C SER A 76 21.70 1.22 10.50
N ASN A 77 21.10 1.54 9.35
CA ASN A 77 21.64 2.11 8.12
C ASN A 77 20.46 2.30 7.13
N ASP A 78 20.61 3.05 6.05
CA ASP A 78 19.52 3.54 5.16
C ASP A 78 18.68 2.47 4.41
N ALA A 79 18.79 1.18 4.75
CA ALA A 79 18.03 0.10 4.13
C ALA A 79 16.76 -0.21 4.95
N VAL A 80 15.58 0.07 4.39
CA VAL A 80 14.28 -0.39 4.91
C VAL A 80 13.92 -1.67 4.16
N GLU A 81 13.76 -2.79 4.88
CA GLU A 81 13.18 -4.01 4.32
C GLU A 81 11.64 -3.93 4.35
N ILE A 82 11.02 -3.98 3.18
CA ILE A 82 9.58 -4.16 3.03
C ILE A 82 9.31 -5.67 3.10
N VAL A 83 8.44 -6.09 4.03
CA VAL A 83 8.07 -7.50 4.25
C VAL A 83 6.87 -7.88 3.37
#